data_AF-A0A8S1E1C6-F1
#
_entry.id   AF-A0A8S1E1C6-F1
#
_cell.length_a   1.000
_cell.length_b   1.000
_cell.length_c   1.000
_cell.angle_alpha   90.00
_cell.angle_beta   90.00
_cell.angle_gamma   90.00
#
_symmetry.space_group_name_H-M   'P 1'
#
loop_
_entity.id
_entity.type
_entity.pdbx_description
1 polymer ?
#
loop_
_entity_poly.entity_id
_entity_poly.type
_entity_poly.pdbx_seq_one_letter_code
_entity_poly.pdbx_strand_id
1 'polypeptide(L)'
;MTTDKFNGMQCAVFRDPAEAEGMWVDMDSQKSVKIRDMLRRKKLTVGLSFAFDLFGHKIREVKLSNSGEISHPTLDQVWVVTPLTITETTDRPGWIKYFDNGSTLTVQWSFEKDTIRHEKHTDWAKDLIFQATIHSSGRIDFIYKKIPLGNLQSFQAKFPFVEDSLGVKYYFKIPDNYRPSLFTLGFQIRVNETEITEDTVVIFEPLPLCTNFHTCSSCVNGRNETLLPCRWCSEIGSCSSKADFLQTFWHYRDCDLQEVSDPPLCPDYKTVPEHSDTKQEGSEEYSTQTWIINTLEIISVSIIFSIVFYILNSRFGFLAALRNRFEQNDAQVQLNLMEEIS
;
A
#
# COMPACT_ATOMS: atom_id res chain seq x y z
N MET A 1 17.31 -21.08 -7.69
CA MET A 1 16.65 -19.98 -6.99
C MET A 1 17.30 -18.68 -7.46
N THR A 2 16.64 -17.96 -8.36
CA THR A 2 16.99 -16.59 -8.72
C THR A 2 16.29 -15.67 -7.72
N THR A 3 17.05 -14.81 -7.05
CA THR A 3 16.49 -13.85 -6.08
C THR A 3 16.79 -12.44 -6.50
N ASP A 4 15.77 -11.73 -6.94
CA ASP A 4 15.84 -10.29 -7.18
C ASP A 4 15.32 -9.56 -5.95
N LYS A 5 16.08 -8.56 -5.49
CA LYS A 5 15.74 -7.73 -4.33
C LYS A 5 15.50 -6.29 -4.76
N PHE A 6 14.45 -5.71 -4.22
CA PHE A 6 14.10 -4.31 -4.43
C PHE A 6 13.66 -3.69 -3.09
N ASN A 7 13.81 -2.37 -2.91
CA ASN A 7 13.45 -1.67 -1.66
C ASN A 7 12.01 -2.00 -1.21
N GLY A 8 11.88 -2.92 -0.25
CA GLY A 8 10.59 -3.35 0.30
C GLY A 8 10.08 -4.73 -0.13
N MET A 9 10.67 -5.39 -1.12
CA MET A 9 10.30 -6.76 -1.52
C MET A 9 11.46 -7.56 -2.12
N GLN A 10 11.43 -8.88 -1.94
CA GLN A 10 12.28 -9.82 -2.66
C GLN A 10 11.44 -10.86 -3.39
N CYS A 11 11.92 -11.35 -4.53
CA CYS A 11 11.23 -12.38 -5.32
C CYS A 11 12.04 -13.66 -5.37
N ALA A 12 11.37 -14.80 -5.36
CA ALA A 12 11.95 -16.12 -5.61
C ALA A 12 11.04 -16.95 -6.52
N VAL A 13 11.64 -17.70 -7.44
CA VAL A 13 10.94 -18.62 -8.35
C VAL A 13 11.25 -20.07 -7.99
N PHE A 14 10.21 -20.88 -7.88
CA PHE A 14 10.26 -22.30 -7.56
C PHE A 14 9.56 -23.12 -8.65
N ARG A 15 10.10 -24.30 -8.93
CA ARG A 15 9.55 -25.28 -9.88
C ARG A 15 9.48 -26.63 -9.19
N ASP A 16 8.54 -26.74 -8.26
CA ASP A 16 8.26 -27.98 -7.55
C ASP A 16 6.74 -28.22 -7.57
N PRO A 17 6.26 -29.26 -8.27
CA PRO A 17 4.85 -29.60 -8.30
C PRO A 17 4.24 -29.81 -6.91
N ALA A 18 5.00 -30.31 -5.94
CA ALA A 18 4.50 -30.51 -4.58
C ALA A 18 4.28 -29.18 -3.85
N GLU A 19 5.17 -28.21 -4.06
CA GLU A 19 5.04 -26.86 -3.51
C GLU A 19 3.88 -26.10 -4.18
N ALA A 20 3.79 -26.18 -5.52
CA ALA A 20 2.68 -25.61 -6.28
C ALA A 20 1.33 -26.17 -5.84
N GLU A 21 1.21 -27.49 -5.67
CA GLU A 21 -0.01 -28.13 -5.20
C GLU A 21 -0.35 -27.73 -3.76
N GLY A 22 0.65 -27.63 -2.88
CA GLY A 22 0.45 -27.22 -1.49
C GLY A 22 0.00 -25.77 -1.33
N MET A 23 0.32 -24.91 -2.30
CA MET A 23 -0.05 -23.48 -2.31
C MET A 23 -1.30 -23.18 -3.17
N TRP A 24 -1.69 -24.10 -4.04
CA TRP A 24 -2.85 -23.95 -4.92
C TRP A 24 -4.15 -23.95 -4.12
N VAL A 25 -5.01 -22.98 -4.38
CA VAL A 25 -6.35 -22.96 -3.80
C VAL A 25 -7.33 -23.56 -4.79
N ASP A 26 -7.84 -24.75 -4.49
CA ASP A 26 -8.95 -25.31 -5.27
C ASP A 26 -10.22 -24.48 -5.02
N MET A 27 -10.55 -23.63 -5.99
CA MET A 27 -11.69 -22.71 -5.93
C MET A 27 -13.03 -23.44 -5.91
N ASP A 28 -13.13 -24.64 -6.48
CA ASP A 28 -14.41 -25.34 -6.61
C ASP A 28 -14.80 -26.08 -5.31
N SER A 29 -13.83 -26.37 -4.43
CA SER A 29 -14.10 -26.90 -3.08
C SER A 29 -14.39 -25.83 -2.03
N GLN A 30 -14.22 -24.54 -2.34
CA GLN A 30 -14.46 -23.47 -1.38
C GLN A 30 -15.93 -23.04 -1.33
N LYS A 31 -16.55 -23.10 -0.15
CA LYS A 31 -17.97 -22.74 0.06
C LYS A 31 -18.31 -21.27 -0.20
N SER A 32 -17.33 -20.36 -0.12
CA SER A 32 -17.56 -18.90 -0.18
C SER A 32 -16.79 -18.22 -1.32
N VAL A 33 -16.40 -18.98 -2.35
CA VAL A 33 -15.84 -18.41 -3.57
C VAL A 33 -16.85 -17.50 -4.25
N LYS A 34 -16.37 -16.33 -4.67
CA LYS A 34 -17.15 -15.35 -5.39
C LYS A 34 -16.76 -15.43 -6.87
N ILE A 35 -17.74 -15.76 -7.69
CA ILE A 35 -17.62 -15.71 -9.15
C ILE A 35 -18.17 -14.35 -9.61
N ARG A 36 -17.43 -13.66 -10.47
CA ARG A 36 -17.85 -12.35 -10.98
C ARG A 36 -17.73 -12.27 -12.47
N ASP A 37 -18.82 -11.84 -13.09
CA ASP A 37 -18.92 -11.55 -14.51
C ASP A 37 -18.27 -10.21 -14.84
N MET A 38 -17.26 -10.29 -15.69
CA MET A 38 -16.41 -9.21 -16.14
C MET A 38 -16.66 -8.85 -17.62
N LEU A 39 -17.70 -9.42 -18.26
CA LEU A 39 -18.05 -9.14 -19.66
C LEU A 39 -18.37 -7.65 -19.88
N ARG A 40 -19.05 -7.02 -18.91
CA ARG A 40 -19.40 -5.58 -18.96
C ARG A 40 -18.52 -4.69 -18.10
N ARG A 41 -17.80 -5.26 -17.13
CA ARG A 41 -16.96 -4.52 -16.18
C ARG A 41 -15.55 -5.09 -16.21
N LYS A 42 -14.61 -4.35 -16.80
CA LYS A 42 -13.21 -4.78 -16.94
C LYS A 42 -12.47 -4.87 -15.59
N LYS A 43 -12.95 -4.14 -14.58
CA LYS A 43 -12.36 -4.08 -13.24
C LYS A 43 -13.44 -4.15 -12.16
N LEU A 44 -13.10 -4.71 -11.01
CA LEU A 44 -13.96 -4.89 -9.84
C LEU A 44 -13.20 -4.49 -8.58
N THR A 45 -13.76 -3.58 -7.78
CA THR A 45 -13.24 -3.31 -6.43
C THR A 45 -13.77 -4.35 -5.45
N VAL A 46 -12.87 -4.93 -4.66
CA VAL A 46 -13.15 -5.94 -3.63
C VAL A 46 -12.62 -5.45 -2.30
N GLY A 47 -13.49 -5.38 -1.30
CA GLY A 47 -13.09 -5.18 0.10
C GLY A 47 -12.61 -6.50 0.71
N LEU A 48 -11.53 -6.40 1.48
CA LEU A 48 -10.88 -7.51 2.17
C LEU A 48 -11.36 -7.61 3.62
N SER A 49 -11.42 -8.82 4.13
CA SER A 49 -11.70 -9.10 5.54
C SER A 49 -10.51 -8.78 6.46
N PHE A 50 -9.32 -8.61 5.89
CA PHE A 50 -8.07 -8.28 6.58
C PHE A 50 -7.42 -7.02 6.01
N ALA A 51 -6.47 -6.47 6.77
CA ALA A 51 -5.57 -5.44 6.28
C ALA A 51 -4.19 -6.05 6.04
N PHE A 52 -3.48 -5.58 5.02
CA PHE A 52 -2.08 -5.91 4.81
C PHE A 52 -1.30 -4.62 4.54
N ASP A 53 -0.01 -4.64 4.89
CA ASP A 53 0.91 -3.53 4.61
C ASP A 53 1.61 -3.78 3.27
N LEU A 54 1.50 -2.83 2.35
CA LEU A 54 2.18 -2.86 1.06
C LEU A 54 2.95 -1.57 0.86
N PHE A 55 4.28 -1.66 0.82
CA PHE A 55 5.20 -0.51 0.76
C PHE A 55 4.89 0.57 1.83
N GLY A 56 4.48 0.13 3.02
CA GLY A 56 4.13 1.00 4.16
C GLY A 56 2.72 1.61 4.13
N HIS A 57 1.87 1.21 3.17
CA HIS A 57 0.46 1.57 3.13
C HIS A 57 -0.42 0.41 3.62
N LYS A 58 -1.33 0.71 4.57
CA LYS A 58 -2.38 -0.23 5.00
C LYS A 58 -3.49 -0.31 3.96
N ILE A 59 -3.64 -1.47 3.34
CA ILE A 59 -4.63 -1.73 2.30
C ILE A 59 -5.71 -2.67 2.84
N ARG A 60 -6.97 -2.33 2.58
CA ARG A 60 -8.16 -3.15 2.90
C ARG A 60 -9.08 -3.38 1.71
N GLU A 61 -8.74 -2.82 0.56
CA GLU A 61 -9.51 -2.97 -0.67
C GLU A 61 -8.55 -3.07 -1.84
N VAL A 62 -8.89 -3.87 -2.84
CA VAL A 62 -8.10 -4.05 -4.06
C VAL A 62 -9.00 -3.98 -5.28
N LYS A 63 -8.42 -3.62 -6.43
CA LYS A 63 -9.11 -3.64 -7.72
C LYS A 63 -8.61 -4.83 -8.54
N LEU A 64 -9.51 -5.75 -8.83
CA LEU A 64 -9.27 -6.93 -9.66
C LEU A 64 -9.62 -6.62 -11.11
N SER A 65 -8.72 -6.91 -12.04
CA SER A 65 -8.95 -6.78 -13.48
C SER A 65 -9.13 -8.14 -14.13
N ASN A 66 -10.00 -8.23 -15.14
CA ASN A 66 -10.08 -9.44 -15.96
C ASN A 66 -8.87 -9.63 -16.88
N SER A 67 -8.00 -8.63 -17.02
CA SER A 67 -6.73 -8.77 -17.74
C SER A 67 -5.67 -9.58 -17.00
N GLY A 68 -5.89 -9.95 -15.72
CA GLY A 68 -4.91 -10.68 -14.91
C GLY A 68 -4.14 -9.81 -13.90
N GLU A 69 -4.68 -8.64 -13.54
CA GLU A 69 -4.01 -7.68 -12.65
C GLU A 69 -4.79 -7.46 -11.36
N ILE A 70 -4.06 -7.24 -10.27
CA ILE A 70 -4.56 -6.70 -9.00
C ILE A 70 -3.88 -5.35 -8.77
N SER A 71 -4.65 -4.30 -8.48
CA SER A 71 -4.12 -2.95 -8.32
C SER A 71 -4.78 -2.20 -7.17
N HIS A 72 -4.20 -1.05 -6.83
CA HIS A 72 -4.80 -0.14 -5.85
C HIS A 72 -6.26 0.23 -6.23
N PRO A 73 -7.18 0.36 -5.26
CA PRO A 73 -8.59 0.70 -5.51
C PRO A 73 -8.76 2.05 -6.22
N THR A 74 -8.07 3.09 -5.74
CA THR A 74 -8.18 4.46 -6.31
C THR A 74 -7.07 4.80 -7.32
N LEU A 75 -5.82 4.46 -7.01
CA LEU A 75 -4.64 4.85 -7.77
C LEU A 75 -4.04 3.63 -8.47
N ASP A 76 -4.72 3.10 -9.49
CA ASP A 76 -4.33 1.86 -10.16
C ASP A 76 -2.98 1.92 -10.91
N GLN A 77 -2.36 3.10 -10.96
CA GLN A 77 -0.99 3.33 -11.44
C GLN A 77 0.06 3.36 -10.32
N VAL A 78 -0.34 3.36 -9.04
CA VAL A 78 0.56 3.46 -7.89
C VAL A 78 1.08 2.10 -7.46
N TRP A 79 0.27 1.05 -7.53
CA TRP A 79 0.79 -0.30 -7.38
C TRP A 79 -0.04 -1.29 -8.16
N VAL A 80 0.66 -2.24 -8.77
CA VAL A 80 0.09 -3.27 -9.62
C VAL A 80 0.83 -4.57 -9.36
N VAL A 81 0.07 -5.61 -9.05
CA VAL A 81 0.49 -6.99 -8.96
C VAL A 81 -0.02 -7.71 -10.19
N THR A 82 0.92 -8.22 -10.99
CA THR A 82 0.64 -8.74 -12.31
C THR A 82 1.21 -10.15 -12.42
N PRO A 83 0.45 -11.20 -12.06
CA PRO A 83 0.81 -12.58 -12.39
C PRO A 83 0.86 -12.83 -13.90
N LEU A 84 0.03 -12.13 -14.68
CA LEU A 84 0.09 -12.12 -16.15
C LEU A 84 -0.87 -11.04 -16.65
N THR A 85 -0.51 -10.27 -17.68
CA THR A 85 -1.47 -9.35 -18.31
C THR A 85 -1.79 -9.79 -19.73
N ILE A 86 -3.09 -9.86 -20.04
CA ILE A 86 -3.62 -10.03 -21.39
C ILE A 86 -4.28 -8.72 -21.83
N THR A 87 -3.62 -7.97 -22.70
CA THR A 87 -4.15 -6.71 -23.25
C THR A 87 -4.95 -6.94 -24.52
N GLU A 88 -5.93 -6.05 -24.72
CA GLU A 88 -6.68 -5.88 -25.97
C GLU A 88 -6.99 -7.11 -26.87
N THR A 89 -7.54 -8.18 -26.30
CA THR A 89 -8.32 -9.15 -27.10
C THR A 89 -9.82 -9.01 -26.83
N THR A 90 -10.60 -9.44 -27.81
CA THR A 90 -11.99 -9.86 -27.63
C THR A 90 -12.14 -11.04 -26.67
N ASP A 91 -11.03 -11.63 -26.20
CA ASP A 91 -10.91 -12.96 -25.59
C ASP A 91 -10.27 -12.89 -24.22
N ARG A 92 -10.84 -12.04 -23.37
CA ARG A 92 -10.55 -11.99 -21.93
C ARG A 92 -11.39 -13.03 -21.20
N PRO A 93 -11.00 -13.44 -19.98
CA PRO A 93 -11.86 -14.29 -19.20
C PRO A 93 -13.11 -13.47 -18.85
N GLY A 94 -14.27 -14.03 -19.17
CA GLY A 94 -15.58 -13.43 -18.91
C GLY A 94 -15.93 -13.49 -17.44
N TRP A 95 -15.28 -14.36 -16.66
CA TRP A 95 -15.39 -14.40 -15.22
C TRP A 95 -14.03 -14.42 -14.52
N ILE A 96 -14.01 -13.90 -13.29
CA ILE A 96 -12.93 -14.13 -12.33
C ILE A 96 -13.50 -14.85 -11.11
N LYS A 97 -12.74 -15.78 -10.53
CA LYS A 97 -13.05 -16.38 -9.23
C LYS A 97 -12.12 -15.76 -8.19
N TYR A 98 -12.64 -15.41 -7.02
CA TYR A 98 -11.80 -15.02 -5.90
C TYR A 98 -12.35 -15.51 -4.57
N PHE A 99 -11.45 -15.73 -3.64
CA PHE A 99 -11.73 -16.26 -2.31
C PHE A 99 -10.95 -15.47 -1.27
N ASP A 100 -11.65 -14.97 -0.26
CA ASP A 100 -11.08 -14.34 0.92
C ASP A 100 -11.42 -15.21 2.13
N ASN A 101 -10.40 -15.68 2.86
CA ASN A 101 -10.56 -16.59 3.99
C ASN A 101 -10.32 -15.94 5.38
N GLY A 102 -10.16 -14.61 5.46
CA GLY A 102 -9.80 -13.94 6.71
C GLY A 102 -8.32 -13.55 6.82
N SER A 103 -7.44 -14.19 6.04
CA SER A 103 -5.99 -14.02 6.13
C SER A 103 -5.30 -13.91 4.77
N THR A 104 -5.95 -14.41 3.72
CA THR A 104 -5.47 -14.35 2.34
C THR A 104 -6.61 -14.03 1.38
N LEU A 105 -6.30 -13.31 0.31
CA LEU A 105 -7.15 -13.17 -0.87
C LEU A 105 -6.48 -13.94 -2.02
N THR A 106 -7.14 -14.98 -2.53
CA THR A 106 -6.71 -15.66 -3.76
C THR A 106 -7.64 -15.29 -4.90
N VAL A 107 -7.06 -14.98 -6.06
CA VAL A 107 -7.77 -14.65 -7.30
C VAL A 107 -7.30 -15.60 -8.38
N GLN A 108 -8.25 -16.23 -9.09
CA GLN A 108 -7.99 -17.13 -10.20
C GLN A 108 -8.52 -16.54 -11.50
N TRP A 109 -7.67 -16.58 -12.52
CA TRP A 109 -8.05 -16.33 -13.90
C TRP A 109 -8.03 -17.67 -14.65
N SER A 110 -9.16 -18.00 -15.27
CA SER A 110 -9.35 -19.18 -16.11
C SER A 110 -10.10 -18.74 -17.36
N PHE A 111 -9.66 -19.23 -18.52
CA PHE A 111 -10.27 -18.93 -19.81
C PHE A 111 -10.96 -20.18 -20.36
N GLU A 112 -11.82 -20.80 -19.55
CA GLU A 112 -12.66 -21.91 -20.01
C GLU A 112 -13.60 -21.47 -21.14
N LYS A 113 -14.03 -22.41 -21.99
CA LYS A 113 -14.76 -22.14 -23.25
C LYS A 113 -15.99 -21.24 -23.06
N ASP A 114 -16.78 -21.48 -22.01
CA ASP A 114 -18.00 -20.72 -21.74
C ASP A 114 -17.73 -19.31 -21.21
N THR A 115 -16.49 -19.08 -20.75
CA THR A 115 -16.05 -17.81 -20.15
C THR A 115 -15.53 -16.85 -21.20
N ILE A 116 -15.12 -17.30 -22.38
CA ILE A 116 -14.42 -16.44 -23.34
C ILE A 116 -15.40 -15.67 -24.22
N ARG A 117 -15.13 -14.38 -24.40
CA ARG A 117 -16.02 -13.46 -25.10
C ARG A 117 -16.09 -13.68 -26.63
N HIS A 118 -15.08 -14.21 -27.36
CA HIS A 118 -15.22 -14.60 -28.78
C HIS A 118 -14.56 -15.97 -29.09
N GLU A 119 -15.33 -16.96 -29.55
CA GLU A 119 -14.80 -18.31 -29.84
C GLU A 119 -13.69 -18.37 -30.92
N LYS A 120 -13.56 -17.33 -31.75
CA LYS A 120 -12.70 -17.32 -32.96
C LYS A 120 -11.20 -17.50 -32.70
N HIS A 121 -10.71 -17.33 -31.48
CA HIS A 121 -9.28 -17.43 -31.16
C HIS A 121 -8.97 -18.26 -29.89
N THR A 122 -9.79 -19.25 -29.50
CA THR A 122 -9.88 -19.67 -28.09
C THR A 122 -9.26 -21.01 -27.68
N ASP A 123 -8.72 -21.81 -28.60
CA ASP A 123 -8.24 -23.14 -28.22
C ASP A 123 -7.04 -23.11 -27.27
N TRP A 124 -6.15 -22.12 -27.40
CA TRP A 124 -5.02 -21.95 -26.47
C TRP A 124 -5.45 -21.46 -25.09
N ALA A 125 -6.56 -20.75 -24.99
CA ALA A 125 -6.96 -20.06 -23.76
C ALA A 125 -7.42 -21.06 -22.69
N LYS A 126 -7.99 -22.20 -23.12
CA LYS A 126 -8.44 -23.30 -22.24
C LYS A 126 -7.33 -23.87 -21.35
N ASP A 127 -6.08 -23.73 -21.77
CA ASP A 127 -4.90 -24.25 -21.07
C ASP A 127 -4.13 -23.16 -20.31
N LEU A 128 -4.73 -21.98 -20.10
CA LEU A 128 -4.13 -20.93 -19.29
C LEU A 128 -4.94 -20.75 -17.99
N ILE A 129 -4.36 -21.23 -16.88
CA ILE A 129 -4.95 -21.12 -15.55
C ILE A 129 -3.85 -20.72 -14.57
N PHE A 130 -4.06 -19.58 -13.91
CA PHE A 130 -3.12 -19.07 -12.93
C PHE A 130 -3.86 -18.37 -11.78
N GLN A 131 -3.18 -18.29 -10.65
CA GLN A 131 -3.65 -17.64 -9.43
C GLN A 131 -2.65 -16.60 -8.94
N ALA A 132 -3.18 -15.59 -8.26
CA ALA A 132 -2.42 -14.74 -7.36
C ALA A 132 -3.04 -14.77 -5.97
N THR A 133 -2.23 -14.96 -4.95
CA THR A 133 -2.63 -14.93 -3.53
C THR A 133 -1.93 -13.79 -2.82
N ILE A 134 -2.68 -12.88 -2.23
CA ILE A 134 -2.18 -11.82 -1.34
C ILE A 134 -2.43 -12.25 0.10
N HIS A 135 -1.38 -12.26 0.91
CA HIS A 135 -1.43 -12.59 2.33
C HIS A 135 -1.55 -11.35 3.19
N SER A 136 -2.15 -11.49 4.37
CA SER A 136 -2.20 -10.45 5.41
C SER A 136 -0.83 -9.97 5.87
N SER A 137 0.21 -10.81 5.71
CA SER A 137 1.61 -10.45 5.96
C SER A 137 2.21 -9.50 4.92
N GLY A 138 1.55 -9.31 3.77
CA GLY A 138 2.10 -8.59 2.61
C GLY A 138 2.84 -9.49 1.61
N ARG A 139 2.97 -10.80 1.88
CA ARG A 139 3.46 -11.78 0.90
C ARG A 139 2.50 -11.89 -0.27
N ILE A 140 3.03 -12.07 -1.47
CA ILE A 140 2.26 -12.30 -2.69
C ILE A 140 2.78 -13.55 -3.39
N ASP A 141 1.89 -14.47 -3.75
CA ASP A 141 2.25 -15.69 -4.46
C ASP A 141 1.60 -15.69 -5.84
N PHE A 142 2.35 -16.01 -6.89
CA PHE A 142 1.81 -16.37 -8.21
C PHE A 142 1.96 -17.87 -8.41
N ILE A 143 0.91 -18.52 -8.91
CA ILE A 143 0.91 -19.96 -9.17
C ILE A 143 0.36 -20.19 -10.57
N TYR A 144 1.15 -20.85 -11.41
CA TYR A 144 0.78 -21.14 -12.80
C TYR A 144 0.44 -22.62 -12.94
N LYS A 145 -0.85 -22.95 -12.87
CA LYS A 145 -1.29 -24.35 -12.91
C LYS A 145 -1.26 -24.94 -14.32
N LYS A 146 -1.62 -24.13 -15.31
CA LYS A 146 -1.56 -24.51 -16.72
C LYS A 146 -1.03 -23.36 -17.55
N ILE A 147 -0.10 -23.67 -18.46
CA ILE A 147 0.49 -22.72 -19.40
C ILE A 147 0.52 -23.35 -20.80
N PRO A 148 -0.12 -22.72 -21.80
CA PRO A 148 -0.10 -23.26 -23.16
C PRO A 148 1.32 -23.25 -23.74
N LEU A 149 1.62 -24.20 -24.64
CA LEU A 149 2.95 -24.33 -25.27
C LEU A 149 4.10 -24.66 -24.31
N GLY A 150 3.80 -25.06 -23.06
CA GLY A 150 4.75 -25.61 -22.08
C GLY A 150 5.55 -24.57 -21.28
N ASN A 151 5.68 -23.34 -21.76
CA ASN A 151 6.32 -22.24 -21.02
C ASN A 151 5.77 -20.87 -21.46
N LEU A 152 5.91 -19.89 -20.57
CA LEU A 152 5.33 -18.56 -20.76
C LEU A 152 5.99 -17.78 -21.90
N GLN A 153 7.32 -17.88 -22.04
CA GLN A 153 8.04 -17.20 -23.13
C GLN A 153 7.54 -17.64 -24.51
N SER A 154 7.38 -18.94 -24.74
CA SER A 154 6.88 -19.49 -26.01
C SER A 154 5.44 -19.08 -26.25
N PHE A 155 4.64 -19.03 -25.18
CA PHE A 155 3.28 -18.55 -25.21
C PHE A 155 3.20 -17.09 -25.66
N GLN A 156 3.94 -16.18 -25.03
CA GLN A 156 3.99 -14.76 -25.40
C GLN A 156 4.53 -14.52 -26.81
N ALA A 157 5.54 -15.28 -27.22
CA ALA A 157 6.08 -15.20 -28.59
C ALA A 157 5.03 -15.55 -29.66
N LYS A 158 4.11 -16.48 -29.36
CA LYS A 158 2.99 -16.84 -30.25
C LYS A 158 1.82 -15.86 -30.15
N PHE A 159 1.63 -15.25 -28.99
CA PHE A 159 0.46 -14.45 -28.65
C PHE A 159 0.85 -13.04 -28.19
N PRO A 160 1.05 -12.08 -29.12
CA PRO A 160 1.63 -10.77 -28.84
C PRO A 160 0.72 -9.83 -28.01
N PHE A 161 -0.48 -10.27 -27.65
CA PHE A 161 -1.41 -9.57 -26.76
C PHE A 161 -1.18 -9.89 -25.28
N VAL A 162 -0.26 -10.80 -24.97
CA VAL A 162 0.17 -11.08 -23.60
C VAL A 162 1.38 -10.19 -23.30
N GLU A 163 1.24 -9.26 -22.37
CA GLU A 163 2.26 -8.24 -22.09
C GLU A 163 3.36 -8.76 -21.16
N ASP A 164 4.60 -8.31 -21.43
CA ASP A 164 5.73 -8.40 -20.50
C ASP A 164 5.56 -7.39 -19.36
N SER A 165 4.71 -7.80 -18.42
CA SER A 165 4.36 -7.01 -17.23
C SER A 165 4.44 -7.84 -15.95
N LEU A 166 4.93 -9.07 -16.07
CA LEU A 166 5.00 -10.06 -15.01
C LEU A 166 5.81 -9.56 -13.81
N GLY A 167 5.16 -9.49 -12.65
CA GLY A 167 5.78 -9.12 -11.39
C GLY A 167 4.98 -8.12 -10.57
N VAL A 168 5.69 -7.35 -9.75
CA VAL A 168 5.10 -6.35 -8.85
C VAL A 168 5.69 -4.98 -9.16
N LYS A 169 4.82 -4.01 -9.40
CA LYS A 169 5.15 -2.61 -9.68
C LYS A 169 4.61 -1.73 -8.57
N TYR A 170 5.39 -0.76 -8.15
CA TYR A 170 5.00 0.31 -7.24
C TYR A 170 5.57 1.64 -7.74
N TYR A 171 4.75 2.67 -7.81
CA TYR A 171 5.12 4.00 -8.27
C TYR A 171 4.69 5.04 -7.24
N PHE A 172 5.56 5.97 -6.94
CA PHE A 172 5.18 7.16 -6.17
C PHE A 172 5.65 8.42 -6.89
N LYS A 173 4.86 9.48 -6.71
CA LYS A 173 5.15 10.78 -7.29
C LYS A 173 6.00 11.58 -6.32
N ILE A 174 7.16 12.00 -6.79
CA ILE A 174 8.06 12.91 -6.10
C ILE A 174 7.76 14.32 -6.66
N PRO A 175 7.34 15.28 -5.82
CA PRO A 175 7.27 16.68 -6.21
C PRO A 175 8.68 17.16 -6.54
N ASP A 176 8.88 17.68 -7.74
CA ASP A 176 10.10 18.38 -8.13
C ASP A 176 9.90 19.88 -7.81
N ASN A 177 10.79 20.46 -7.01
CA ASN A 177 10.74 21.87 -6.63
C ASN A 177 11.17 22.80 -7.77
N TYR A 178 11.88 22.30 -8.77
CA TYR A 178 12.46 23.11 -9.85
C TYR A 178 11.70 23.00 -11.17
N ARG A 179 10.89 21.96 -11.34
CA ARG A 179 9.99 21.81 -12.49
C ARG A 179 8.61 21.38 -12.02
N PRO A 180 7.52 21.95 -12.55
CA PRO A 180 6.16 21.45 -12.30
C PRO A 180 5.90 20.02 -12.83
N SER A 181 6.92 19.32 -13.33
CA SER A 181 6.84 17.91 -13.72
C SER A 181 6.99 17.01 -12.49
N LEU A 182 5.93 16.31 -12.12
CA LEU A 182 5.96 15.23 -11.13
C LEU A 182 6.92 14.13 -11.60
N PHE A 183 8.05 13.95 -10.91
CA PHE A 183 8.93 12.81 -11.19
C PHE A 183 8.28 11.57 -10.59
N THR A 184 8.10 10.52 -11.38
CA THR A 184 7.53 9.25 -10.89
C THR A 184 8.69 8.31 -10.64
N LEU A 185 9.01 8.05 -9.37
CA LEU A 185 9.93 6.97 -9.04
C LEU A 185 9.14 5.66 -9.05
N GLY A 186 9.48 4.81 -10.01
CA GLY A 186 8.89 3.51 -10.22
C GLY A 186 9.83 2.41 -9.77
N PHE A 187 9.28 1.51 -8.98
CA PHE A 187 9.91 0.30 -8.49
C PHE A 187 9.21 -0.89 -9.12
N GLN A 188 9.98 -1.77 -9.73
CA GLN A 188 9.44 -2.95 -10.39
C GLN A 188 10.35 -4.14 -10.10
N ILE A 189 9.77 -5.20 -9.55
CA ILE A 189 10.38 -6.53 -9.59
C ILE A 189 9.78 -7.23 -10.80
N ARG A 190 10.63 -7.59 -11.77
CA ARG A 190 10.25 -8.39 -12.93
C ARG A 190 10.55 -9.84 -12.64
N VAL A 191 9.73 -10.73 -13.18
CA VAL A 191 10.06 -12.16 -13.18
C VAL A 191 10.37 -12.54 -14.61
N ASN A 192 11.44 -13.32 -14.79
CA ASN A 192 11.85 -13.76 -16.11
C ASN A 192 10.86 -14.79 -16.65
N GLU A 193 10.23 -14.50 -17.79
CA GLU A 193 9.20 -15.35 -18.40
C GLU A 193 9.73 -16.72 -18.85
N THR A 194 11.04 -16.82 -19.14
CA THR A 194 11.71 -18.10 -19.45
C THR A 194 11.67 -19.07 -18.27
N GLU A 195 11.48 -18.53 -17.07
CA GLU A 195 11.46 -19.29 -15.83
C GLU A 195 10.10 -19.88 -15.50
N ILE A 196 9.06 -19.50 -16.23
CA ILE A 196 7.66 -19.79 -15.92
C ILE A 196 7.14 -20.93 -16.81
N THR A 197 6.87 -22.06 -16.18
CA THR A 197 6.25 -23.27 -16.76
C THR A 197 5.03 -23.69 -15.95
N GLU A 198 4.39 -24.79 -16.32
CA GLU A 198 3.38 -25.43 -15.46
C GLU A 198 3.96 -25.75 -14.07
N ASP A 199 3.10 -25.65 -13.05
CA ASP A 199 3.41 -25.80 -11.63
C ASP A 199 4.58 -24.92 -11.14
N THR A 200 4.79 -23.76 -11.80
CA THR A 200 5.71 -22.74 -11.30
C THR A 200 5.06 -21.90 -10.21
N VAL A 201 5.80 -21.65 -9.14
CA VAL A 201 5.43 -20.73 -8.06
C VAL A 201 6.40 -19.56 -8.04
N VAL A 202 5.87 -18.34 -7.95
CA VAL A 202 6.67 -17.14 -7.72
C VAL A 202 6.23 -16.52 -6.41
N ILE A 203 7.16 -16.31 -5.49
CA ILE A 203 6.89 -15.75 -4.17
C ILE A 203 7.55 -14.39 -4.06
N PHE A 204 6.76 -13.38 -3.73
CA PHE A 204 7.22 -12.05 -3.35
C PHE A 204 7.07 -11.89 -1.85
N GLU A 205 8.21 -11.83 -1.15
CA GLU A 205 8.25 -11.61 0.29
C GLU A 205 8.50 -10.12 0.58
N PRO A 206 7.72 -9.49 1.47
CA PRO A 206 7.99 -8.12 1.90
C PRO A 206 9.30 -8.07 2.70
N LEU A 207 10.11 -7.06 2.42
CA LEU A 207 11.30 -6.73 3.18
C LEU A 207 11.00 -5.61 4.18
N PRO A 208 11.73 -5.54 5.30
CA PRO A 208 11.65 -4.39 6.20
C PRO A 208 11.87 -3.08 5.44
N LEU A 209 11.03 -2.10 5.73
CA LEU A 209 11.11 -0.74 5.21
C LEU A 209 11.39 0.23 6.36
N CYS A 210 12.05 1.35 6.06
CA CYS A 210 12.31 2.37 7.08
C CYS A 210 11.02 2.85 7.77
N THR A 211 9.93 2.95 7.02
CA THR A 211 8.61 3.36 7.54
C THR A 211 8.01 2.40 8.57
N ASN A 212 8.56 1.19 8.70
CA ASN A 212 8.15 0.21 9.71
C ASN A 212 8.78 0.48 11.08
N PHE A 213 9.78 1.37 11.15
CA PHE A 213 10.41 1.77 12.41
C PHE A 213 9.74 3.01 13.00
N HIS A 214 9.29 2.90 14.24
CA HIS A 214 8.48 3.93 14.90
C HIS A 214 9.22 4.69 16.02
N THR A 215 10.50 4.41 16.21
CA THR A 215 11.36 5.10 17.19
C THR A 215 12.68 5.50 16.53
N CYS A 216 13.33 6.55 17.05
CA CYS A 216 14.59 7.02 16.46
C CYS A 216 15.65 5.93 16.55
N SER A 217 15.80 5.33 17.72
CA SER A 217 16.76 4.25 17.93
C SER A 217 16.49 3.05 17.01
N SER A 218 15.24 2.60 16.84
CA SER A 218 14.93 1.50 15.91
C SER A 218 15.18 1.89 14.46
N CYS A 219 14.87 3.12 14.08
CA CYS A 219 15.04 3.61 12.71
C CYS A 219 16.50 3.62 12.29
N VAL A 220 17.36 4.21 13.14
CA VAL A 220 18.77 4.37 12.81
C VAL A 220 19.50 3.03 12.87
N ASN A 221 19.16 2.15 13.83
CA ASN A 221 19.74 0.81 13.91
C ASN A 221 19.21 -0.13 12.80
N GLY A 222 17.98 0.09 12.34
CA GLY A 222 17.32 -0.66 11.27
C GLY A 222 17.98 -0.53 9.91
N ARG A 223 18.96 0.37 9.74
CA ARG A 223 19.71 0.57 8.49
C ARG A 223 20.40 -0.68 7.94
N ASN A 224 20.62 -1.70 8.77
CA ASN A 224 21.24 -2.97 8.39
C ASN A 224 20.21 -4.03 7.96
N GLU A 225 18.93 -3.81 8.26
CA GLU A 225 17.81 -4.71 7.95
C GLU A 225 17.06 -4.29 6.68
N THR A 226 17.21 -3.04 6.28
CA THR A 226 16.61 -2.44 5.08
C THR A 226 17.60 -2.36 3.93
N LEU A 227 17.09 -2.29 2.69
CA LEU A 227 17.94 -2.13 1.51
C LEU A 227 18.45 -0.69 1.33
N LEU A 228 17.70 0.30 1.80
CA LEU A 228 18.10 1.71 1.79
C LEU A 228 18.40 2.19 3.21
N PRO A 229 19.35 3.12 3.38
CA PRO A 229 19.70 3.66 4.68
C PRO A 229 18.53 4.47 5.26
N CYS A 230 18.15 4.15 6.48
CA CYS A 230 17.09 4.87 7.18
C CYS A 230 17.60 6.14 7.86
N ARG A 231 16.71 7.12 7.93
CA ARG A 231 16.87 8.42 8.59
C ARG A 231 15.65 8.68 9.46
N TRP A 232 15.85 9.31 10.61
CA TRP A 232 14.77 9.72 11.50
C TRP A 232 14.57 11.23 11.47
N CYS A 233 13.31 11.68 11.47
CA CYS A 233 12.97 13.09 11.63
C CYS A 233 12.13 13.29 12.88
N SER A 234 12.68 14.03 13.85
CA SER A 234 12.04 14.28 15.15
C SER A 234 10.80 15.18 15.04
N GLU A 235 10.80 16.14 14.11
CA GLU A 235 9.68 17.07 13.89
C GLU A 235 8.37 16.35 13.54
N ILE A 236 8.47 15.21 12.85
CA ILE A 236 7.31 14.41 12.45
C ILE A 236 7.23 13.05 13.15
N GLY A 237 8.23 12.72 13.98
CA GLY A 237 8.34 11.45 14.68
C GLY A 237 8.28 10.23 13.76
N SER A 238 8.98 10.27 12.62
CA SER A 238 8.90 9.22 11.60
C SER A 238 10.26 8.87 10.99
N CYS A 239 10.35 7.65 10.46
CA CYS A 239 11.53 7.08 9.82
C CYS A 239 11.32 6.99 8.30
N SER A 240 12.32 7.38 7.51
CA SER A 240 12.28 7.32 6.05
C SER A 240 13.64 6.99 5.46
N SER A 241 13.62 6.36 4.31
CA SER A 241 14.75 6.13 3.41
C SER A 241 15.00 7.30 2.43
N LYS A 242 14.16 8.35 2.48
CA LYS A 242 14.02 9.42 1.48
C LYS A 242 13.60 8.99 0.08
N ALA A 243 13.53 7.69 -0.20
CA ALA A 243 13.01 7.12 -1.43
C ALA A 243 11.78 6.24 -1.12
N ASP A 244 10.89 6.78 -0.31
CA ASP A 244 9.61 6.18 0.06
C ASP A 244 8.48 7.21 0.02
N PHE A 245 7.25 6.75 0.28
CA PHE A 245 6.05 7.57 0.19
C PHE A 245 6.02 8.77 1.15
N LEU A 246 6.87 8.78 2.19
CA LEU A 246 6.95 9.90 3.12
C LEU A 246 7.82 11.05 2.62
N GLN A 247 8.57 10.88 1.52
CA GLN A 247 9.54 11.86 1.03
C GLN A 247 8.95 13.26 0.84
N THR A 248 7.75 13.38 0.27
CA THR A 248 7.08 14.68 0.09
C THR A 248 6.81 15.38 1.43
N PHE A 249 6.34 14.62 2.40
CA PHE A 249 6.01 15.15 3.72
C PHE A 249 7.27 15.50 4.52
N TRP A 250 8.32 14.67 4.38
CA TRP A 250 9.66 14.95 4.92
C TRP A 250 10.22 16.26 4.40
N HIS A 251 10.17 16.46 3.09
CA HIS A 251 10.67 17.67 2.46
C HIS A 251 9.88 18.90 2.90
N TYR A 252 8.55 18.83 2.93
CA TYR A 252 7.68 19.92 3.40
C TYR A 252 7.93 20.33 4.85
N ARG A 253 8.44 19.42 5.68
CA ARG A 253 8.72 19.65 7.10
C ARG A 253 10.19 19.97 7.37
N ASP A 254 10.96 20.28 6.33
CA ASP A 254 12.40 20.60 6.40
C ASP A 254 13.21 19.50 7.13
N CYS A 255 12.72 18.26 7.12
CA CYS A 255 13.40 17.12 7.74
C CYS A 255 14.76 16.85 7.09
N ASP A 256 14.98 17.31 5.86
CA ASP A 256 16.27 17.25 5.18
C ASP A 256 17.39 18.00 5.93
N LEU A 257 17.04 19.01 6.76
CA LEU A 257 17.98 19.81 7.54
C LEU A 257 18.23 19.24 8.96
N GLN A 258 17.36 18.36 9.44
CA GLN A 258 17.32 17.91 10.84
C GLN A 258 17.27 16.38 10.98
N GLU A 259 17.73 15.66 9.96
CA GLU A 259 17.72 14.20 9.97
C GLU A 259 18.71 13.62 10.98
N VAL A 260 18.28 12.57 11.66
CA VAL A 260 19.13 11.77 12.54
C VAL A 260 19.49 10.48 11.81
N SER A 261 20.79 10.21 11.76
CA SER A 261 21.36 9.04 11.08
C SER A 261 22.33 8.24 11.92
N ASP A 262 22.65 8.74 13.12
CA ASP A 262 23.57 8.11 14.07
C ASP A 262 22.83 7.80 15.39
N PRO A 263 22.93 6.57 15.93
CA PRO A 263 22.19 6.18 17.13
C PRO A 263 22.39 7.10 18.34
N PRO A 264 23.61 7.63 18.64
CA PRO A 264 23.81 8.52 19.78
C PRO A 264 23.07 9.85 19.72
N LEU A 265 22.63 10.27 18.53
CA LEU A 265 21.88 11.51 18.34
C LEU A 265 20.37 11.33 18.58
N CYS A 266 19.93 10.09 18.85
CA CYS A 266 18.53 9.81 19.10
C CYS A 266 18.10 10.19 20.53
N PRO A 267 16.96 10.88 20.71
CA PRO A 267 16.45 11.25 22.04
C PRO A 267 16.14 10.07 22.96
N ASP A 268 15.90 8.89 22.37
CA ASP A 268 15.55 7.64 23.05
C ASP A 268 16.74 6.68 23.21
N TYR A 269 17.95 7.09 22.82
CA TYR A 269 19.14 6.25 22.88
C TYR A 269 19.54 5.99 24.34
N LYS A 270 19.31 4.76 24.80
CA LYS A 270 19.83 4.27 26.08
C LYS A 270 21.16 3.60 25.84
N THR A 271 22.23 4.15 26.41
CA THR A 271 23.51 3.44 26.50
C THR A 271 23.30 2.17 27.33
N VAL A 272 23.46 1.00 26.72
CA VAL A 272 23.61 -0.25 27.49
C VAL A 272 24.96 -0.13 28.20
N PRO A 273 25.03 -0.16 29.54
CA PRO A 273 26.32 -0.16 30.23
C PRO A 273 27.04 -1.47 29.89
N GLU A 274 28.19 -1.34 29.26
CA GLU A 274 29.15 -2.43 29.09
C GLU A 274 29.55 -2.94 30.48
N HIS A 275 29.44 -4.25 30.65
CA HIS A 275 29.71 -4.97 31.89
C HIS A 275 31.09 -4.58 32.44
N SER A 276 31.11 -3.82 33.53
CA SER A 276 32.31 -3.58 34.32
C SER A 276 31.98 -3.87 35.77
N ASP A 277 32.39 -5.06 36.20
CA ASP A 277 32.50 -5.44 37.60
C ASP A 277 33.33 -4.40 38.35
N THR A 278 32.73 -3.57 39.20
CA THR A 278 33.40 -3.11 40.41
C THR A 278 32.40 -2.73 41.51
N LYS A 279 32.42 -3.58 42.56
CA LYS A 279 32.13 -3.37 43.99
C LYS A 279 31.24 -2.21 44.45
N GLN A 280 30.24 -2.61 45.24
CA GLN A 280 29.51 -1.79 46.19
C GLN A 280 30.42 -0.98 47.13
N GLU A 281 30.10 0.29 47.33
CA GLU A 281 30.03 0.92 48.66
C GLU A 281 29.07 2.11 48.58
N GLY A 282 28.20 2.23 49.59
CA GLY A 282 26.95 2.99 49.50
C GLY A 282 27.01 4.43 49.97
N SER A 283 25.91 5.14 49.73
CA SER A 283 25.23 6.01 50.69
C SER A 283 23.95 6.53 50.04
N GLU A 284 22.80 6.11 50.58
CA GLU A 284 21.51 6.72 50.30
C GLU A 284 21.51 8.15 50.84
N GLU A 285 21.29 9.13 49.96
CA GLU A 285 20.86 10.46 50.39
C GLU A 285 19.72 10.92 49.47
N TYR A 286 18.49 10.74 49.97
CA TYR A 286 17.25 11.15 49.32
C TYR A 286 17.03 12.64 49.57
N SER A 287 17.44 13.50 48.64
CA SER A 287 17.16 14.94 48.68
C SER A 287 15.87 15.26 47.92
N THR A 288 14.79 15.46 48.66
CA THR A 288 13.52 16.01 48.18
C THR A 288 13.64 17.52 47.98
N GLN A 289 14.07 17.97 46.81
CA GLN A 289 13.86 19.36 46.39
C GLN A 289 13.67 19.42 44.87
N THR A 290 12.41 19.52 44.42
CA THR A 290 11.92 20.38 43.32
C THR A 290 10.41 20.11 43.11
N TRP A 291 9.53 20.72 43.92
CA TRP A 291 8.08 20.79 43.64
C TRP A 291 7.48 22.16 43.98
N ILE A 292 8.27 23.25 43.92
CA ILE A 292 7.74 24.61 44.14
C ILE A 292 8.29 25.57 43.09
N ILE A 293 8.06 25.29 41.80
CA ILE A 293 7.97 26.34 40.77
C ILE A 293 6.91 25.87 39.75
N ASN A 294 6.00 26.78 39.37
CA ASN A 294 4.94 26.67 38.35
C ASN A 294 3.50 26.33 38.76
N THR A 295 2.98 26.97 39.80
CA THR A 295 1.51 27.14 39.97
C THR A 295 0.96 28.47 39.43
N LEU A 296 1.82 29.39 38.98
CA LEU A 296 1.39 30.70 38.43
C LEU A 296 1.33 30.76 36.89
N GLU A 297 2.02 29.87 36.18
CA GLU A 297 2.03 29.81 34.70
C GLU A 297 0.82 29.05 34.11
N ILE A 298 0.21 28.12 34.87
CA ILE A 298 -0.90 27.29 34.35
C ILE A 298 -2.25 28.03 34.40
N ILE A 299 -2.41 28.96 35.34
CA ILE A 299 -3.64 29.75 35.51
C ILE A 299 -3.77 30.80 34.38
N SER A 300 -2.65 31.37 33.91
CA SER A 300 -2.67 32.38 32.84
C SER A 300 -3.10 31.79 31.49
N VAL A 301 -2.62 30.60 31.13
CA VAL A 301 -2.94 29.92 29.87
C VAL A 301 -4.42 29.51 29.80
N SER A 302 -5.00 29.06 30.92
CA SER A 302 -6.40 28.63 30.99
C SER A 302 -7.39 29.80 30.80
N ILE A 303 -7.06 30.98 31.33
CA ILE A 303 -7.87 32.19 31.17
C ILE A 303 -7.81 32.68 29.73
N ILE A 304 -6.62 32.69 29.11
CA ILE A 304 -6.45 33.10 27.71
C ILE A 304 -7.24 32.16 26.78
N PHE A 305 -7.16 30.85 27.00
CA PHE A 305 -7.89 29.88 26.18
C PHE A 305 -9.42 30.06 26.28
N SER A 306 -9.93 30.36 27.47
CA SER A 306 -11.36 30.61 27.71
C SER A 306 -11.84 31.89 27.01
N ILE A 307 -11.03 32.96 27.02
CA ILE A 307 -11.34 34.23 26.33
C ILE A 307 -11.33 34.03 24.82
N VAL A 308 -10.33 33.34 24.27
CA VAL A 308 -10.25 33.05 22.82
C VAL A 308 -11.42 32.20 22.37
N PHE A 309 -11.80 31.17 23.14
CA PHE A 309 -12.95 30.31 22.84
C PHE A 309 -14.27 31.10 22.87
N TYR A 310 -14.44 32.03 23.82
CA TYR A 310 -15.62 32.90 23.89
C TYR A 310 -15.69 33.87 22.69
N ILE A 311 -14.56 34.45 22.27
CA ILE A 311 -14.50 35.34 21.10
C ILE A 311 -14.79 34.57 19.81
N LEU A 312 -14.27 33.36 19.64
CA LEU A 312 -14.53 32.55 18.46
C LEU A 312 -16.00 32.13 18.35
N ASN A 313 -16.61 31.70 19.46
CA ASN A 313 -18.03 31.30 19.46
C ASN A 313 -18.98 32.49 19.25
N SER A 314 -18.67 33.67 19.79
CA SER A 314 -19.49 34.87 19.56
C SER A 314 -19.44 35.34 18.10
N ARG A 315 -18.30 35.19 17.41
CA ARG A 315 -18.20 35.51 15.97
C ARG A 315 -18.88 34.48 15.07
N PHE A 316 -18.84 33.19 15.43
CA PHE A 316 -19.57 32.15 14.70
C PHE A 316 -21.08 32.33 14.78
N GLY A 317 -21.62 32.69 15.95
CA GLY A 317 -23.05 32.99 16.11
C GLY A 317 -23.52 34.17 15.24
N PHE A 318 -22.69 35.21 15.10
CA PHE A 318 -23.00 36.37 14.25
C PHE A 318 -22.98 36.03 12.75
N LEU A 319 -22.02 35.22 12.29
CA LEU A 319 -21.95 34.80 10.88
C LEU A 319 -23.10 33.85 10.49
N ALA A 320 -23.51 32.94 11.39
CA ALA A 320 -24.67 32.09 11.18
C ALA A 320 -25.97 32.91 11.09
N ALA A 321 -26.11 33.95 11.92
CA ALA A 321 -27.27 34.85 11.88
C ALA A 321 -27.32 35.71 10.59
N LEU A 322 -26.17 36.11 10.05
CA LEU A 322 -26.10 36.82 8.76
C LEU A 322 -26.45 35.90 7.59
N ARG A 323 -25.96 34.66 7.58
CA ARG A 323 -26.27 33.68 6.52
C ARG A 323 -27.77 33.39 6.43
N ASN A 324 -28.44 33.15 7.56
CA ASN A 324 -29.89 32.92 7.58
C ASN A 324 -30.69 34.13 7.08
N ARG A 325 -30.18 35.35 7.30
CA ARG A 325 -30.83 36.57 6.81
C ARG A 325 -30.65 36.78 5.30
N PHE A 326 -29.52 36.34 4.74
CA PHE A 326 -29.31 36.30 3.29
C PHE A 326 -30.17 35.23 2.61
N GLU A 327 -30.26 34.01 3.17
CA GLU A 327 -31.08 32.94 2.60
C GLU A 327 -32.59 33.27 2.62
N GLN A 328 -33.09 34.00 3.62
CA GLN A 328 -34.49 34.47 3.64
C GLN A 328 -34.77 35.55 2.59
N ASN A 329 -33.82 36.45 2.33
CA ASN A 329 -34.00 37.49 1.31
C ASN A 329 -33.98 36.92 -0.12
N ASP A 330 -33.15 35.92 -0.40
CA ASP A 330 -33.11 35.26 -1.72
C ASP A 330 -34.39 34.48 -2.02
N ALA A 331 -34.97 33.81 -1.01
CA ALA A 331 -36.23 33.10 -1.17
C ALA A 331 -37.42 34.04 -1.47
N GLN A 332 -37.43 35.23 -0.87
CA GLN A 332 -38.48 36.24 -1.12
C GLN A 332 -38.34 36.87 -2.52
N VAL A 333 -37.11 37.07 -3.00
CA VAL A 333 -36.86 37.61 -4.35
C VAL A 333 -37.25 36.59 -5.43
N GLN A 334 -37.00 35.30 -5.24
CA GLN A 334 -37.42 34.23 -6.16
C GLN A 334 -38.95 34.06 -6.22
N LEU A 335 -39.65 34.24 -5.10
CA LEU A 335 -41.13 34.21 -5.07
C LEU A 335 -41.77 35.37 -5.83
N ASN A 336 -41.24 36.59 -5.68
CA ASN A 336 -41.75 37.76 -6.41
C ASN A 336 -41.49 37.67 -7.93
N LEU A 337 -40.39 37.04 -8.35
CA LEU A 337 -40.05 36.82 -9.77
C LEU A 337 -40.93 35.75 -10.45
N MET A 338 -41.52 34.82 -9.70
CA MET A 338 -42.44 33.81 -10.24
C MET A 338 -43.89 34.32 -10.37
N GLU A 339 -44.25 35.40 -9.69
CA GLU A 339 -45.57 36.04 -9.77
C GLU A 339 -45.68 37.03 -10.96
N GLU A 340 -44.56 37.55 -11.47
CA GLU A 340 -44.52 38.42 -12.68
C GLU A 340 -44.47 37.66 -14.02
N ILE A 341 -44.31 36.33 -14.00
CA ILE A 341 -44.20 35.47 -15.21
C ILE A 341 -45.48 34.61 -15.42
N SER A 342 -46.47 34.73 -14.54
CA SER A 342 -47.84 34.19 -14.71
C SER A 342 -48.78 35.26 -15.23
#